data_AF-A0A150GSY6-F1
#
_entry.id   AF-A0A150GSY6-F1
#
_cell.length_a   1.000
_cell.length_b   1.000
_cell.length_c   1.000
_cell.angle_alpha   90.00
_cell.angle_beta   90.00
_cell.angle_gamma   90.00
#
_symmetry.space_group_name_H-M   'P 1'
#
loop_
_entity.id
_entity.type
_entity.pdbx_description
1 polymer ?
#
loop_
_entity_poly.entity_id
_entity_poly.type
_entity_poly.pdbx_seq_one_letter_code
_entity_poly.pdbx_strand_id
1 'polypeptide(L)'
;MVLRPGDTAVDATCGNGHDTLFLAQAVGPSGHVHGFDIQEAALAATRERVGSGLPPGAAPRLALHATCHSRLQELAGSAVARVVAFNLGYLPGAGDKRIVTAASTTVAAVEAAFEVVMPGGLITILCYVGHPGGQEEYEAVRDLVAALSPSYW
;
A
#
# COMPACT_ATOMS: atom_id res chain seq x y z
N MET A 1 5.58 18.38 -0.83
CA MET A 1 5.22 16.95 -0.99
C MET A 1 5.82 16.19 0.18
N VAL A 2 5.05 15.31 0.83
CA VAL A 2 5.52 14.52 1.99
C VAL A 2 6.61 13.53 1.56
N LEU A 3 6.42 12.89 0.40
CA LEU A 3 7.37 11.97 -0.22
C LEU A 3 8.47 12.71 -1.00
N ARG A 4 9.71 12.25 -0.90
CA ARG A 4 10.90 12.83 -1.52
C ARG A 4 11.79 11.75 -2.16
N PRO A 5 12.68 12.13 -3.10
CA PRO A 5 13.68 11.21 -3.61
C PRO A 5 14.52 10.59 -2.49
N GLY A 6 14.74 9.28 -2.54
CA GLY A 6 15.46 8.51 -1.52
C GLY A 6 14.60 7.98 -0.36
N ASP A 7 13.35 8.40 -0.24
CA ASP A 7 12.45 7.87 0.79
C ASP A 7 12.04 6.41 0.51
N THR A 8 11.54 5.75 1.56
CA THR A 8 10.83 4.48 1.44
C THR A 8 9.32 4.75 1.37
N ALA A 9 8.63 4.09 0.45
CA ALA A 9 7.18 4.07 0.36
C ALA A 9 6.62 2.65 0.38
N VAL A 10 5.38 2.50 0.81
CA VAL A 10 4.67 1.22 0.80
C VAL A 10 3.35 1.35 0.04
N ASP A 11 3.13 0.45 -0.92
CA ASP A 11 1.85 0.16 -1.54
C ASP A 11 1.30 -1.14 -0.93
N ALA A 12 0.27 -1.03 -0.09
CA ALA A 12 -0.30 -2.17 0.62
C ALA A 12 -1.28 -2.99 -0.23
N THR A 13 -1.57 -2.56 -1.46
CA THR A 13 -2.59 -3.15 -2.34
C THR A 13 -2.21 -2.92 -3.81
N CYS A 14 -1.10 -3.52 -4.26
CA CYS A 14 -0.50 -3.20 -5.56
C CYS A 14 -1.51 -3.23 -6.72
N GLY A 15 -2.33 -4.28 -6.81
CA GLY A 15 -3.24 -4.48 -7.91
C GLY A 15 -2.54 -4.39 -9.26
N ASN A 16 -2.96 -3.45 -10.11
CA ASN A 16 -2.30 -3.22 -11.40
C ASN A 16 -1.00 -2.39 -11.29
N GLY A 17 -0.64 -1.87 -10.12
CA GLY A 17 0.64 -1.17 -9.89
C GLY A 17 0.65 0.29 -10.32
N HIS A 18 -0.52 0.95 -10.38
CA HIS A 18 -0.62 2.38 -10.65
C HIS A 18 -0.05 3.20 -9.49
N ASP A 19 -0.48 2.89 -8.27
CA ASP A 19 0.02 3.53 -7.05
C ASP A 19 1.51 3.19 -6.85
N THR A 20 1.90 1.92 -7.06
CA THR A 20 3.31 1.50 -7.04
C THR A 20 4.18 2.29 -8.03
N LEU A 21 3.73 2.50 -9.27
CA LEU A 21 4.48 3.29 -10.26
C LEU A 21 4.60 4.76 -9.82
N PHE A 22 3.51 5.36 -9.33
CA PHE A 22 3.53 6.73 -8.81
C PHE A 22 4.53 6.89 -7.66
N LEU A 23 4.49 5.97 -6.68
CA LEU A 23 5.44 5.96 -5.57
C LEU A 23 6.87 5.78 -6.07
N ALA A 24 7.09 4.88 -7.02
CA ALA A 24 8.41 4.62 -7.59
C ALA A 24 8.99 5.85 -8.32
N GLN A 25 8.16 6.59 -9.06
CA GLN A 25 8.53 7.85 -9.70
C GLN A 25 8.92 8.91 -8.66
N ALA A 26 8.18 8.99 -7.55
CA ALA A 26 8.39 10.00 -6.52
C ALA A 26 9.65 9.76 -5.69
N VAL A 27 9.95 8.50 -5.32
CA VAL A 27 11.15 8.17 -4.53
C VAL A 27 12.42 8.04 -5.37
N GLY A 28 12.29 7.79 -6.67
CA GLY A 28 13.42 7.75 -7.60
C GLY A 28 14.47 6.66 -7.28
N PRO A 29 15.62 6.68 -7.97
CA PRO A 29 16.54 5.53 -7.98
C PRO A 29 17.25 5.25 -6.65
N SER A 30 17.34 6.25 -5.76
CA SER A 30 17.88 6.07 -4.41
C SER A 30 16.83 5.62 -3.39
N GLY A 31 15.55 5.56 -3.78
CA GLY A 31 14.44 5.20 -2.91
C GLY A 31 14.13 3.70 -2.90
N HIS A 32 13.11 3.36 -2.11
CA HIS A 32 12.63 1.98 -1.97
C HIS A 32 11.09 1.95 -1.97
N VAL A 33 10.51 1.04 -2.74
CA VAL A 33 9.07 0.78 -2.71
C VAL A 33 8.83 -0.67 -2.30
N HIS A 34 8.06 -0.86 -1.23
CA HIS A 34 7.48 -2.16 -0.89
C HIS A 34 6.07 -2.24 -1.47
N GLY A 35 5.74 -3.35 -2.13
CA GLY A 35 4.42 -3.59 -2.68
C GLY A 35 3.85 -4.92 -2.17
N PHE A 36 2.59 -4.93 -1.75
CA PHE A 36 1.90 -6.12 -1.24
C PHE A 36 0.67 -6.46 -2.07
N ASP A 37 0.54 -7.74 -2.43
CA ASP A 37 -0.68 -8.28 -3.01
C ASP A 37 -0.71 -9.80 -2.78
N ILE A 38 -1.89 -10.37 -2.55
CA ILE A 38 -2.05 -11.83 -2.41
C ILE A 38 -2.08 -12.53 -3.78
N GLN A 39 -2.24 -11.77 -4.86
CA GLN A 39 -2.34 -12.29 -6.23
C GLN A 39 -1.01 -12.13 -6.97
N GLU A 40 -0.38 -13.24 -7.34
CA GLU A 40 0.84 -13.23 -8.18
C GLU A 40 0.65 -12.47 -9.51
N ALA A 41 -0.55 -12.56 -10.09
CA ALA A 41 -0.89 -11.84 -11.31
C ALA A 41 -0.85 -10.31 -11.13
N ALA A 42 -1.30 -9.80 -9.97
CA ALA A 42 -1.22 -8.38 -9.63
C ALA A 42 0.24 -7.92 -9.49
N LEU A 43 1.08 -8.74 -8.83
CA LEU A 43 2.51 -8.44 -8.71
C LEU A 43 3.25 -8.49 -10.05
N ALA A 44 2.89 -9.42 -10.92
CA ALA A 44 3.42 -9.47 -12.29
C ALA A 44 3.05 -8.20 -13.08
N ALA A 45 1.78 -7.81 -13.07
CA ALA A 45 1.29 -6.59 -13.72
C ALA A 45 1.95 -5.33 -13.14
N THR A 46 2.16 -5.30 -11.83
CA THR A 46 2.85 -4.22 -11.13
C THR A 46 4.31 -4.11 -11.56
N ARG A 47 5.03 -5.24 -11.61
CA ARG A 47 6.42 -5.29 -12.08
C ARG A 47 6.55 -4.79 -13.52
N GLU A 48 5.66 -5.23 -14.41
CA GLU A 48 5.63 -4.77 -15.80
C GLU A 48 5.35 -3.28 -15.92
N ARG A 49 4.36 -2.76 -15.17
CA ARG A 49 3.99 -1.35 -15.18
C ARG A 49 5.10 -0.45 -14.65
N VAL A 50 5.75 -0.83 -13.55
CA VAL A 50 6.90 -0.08 -13.03
C VAL A 50 8.08 -0.15 -14.00
N GLY A 51 8.37 -1.33 -14.57
CA GLY A 51 9.48 -1.51 -15.51
C GLY A 51 9.32 -0.75 -16.83
N SER A 52 8.08 -0.59 -17.32
CA SER A 52 7.78 0.16 -18.55
C SER A 52 7.49 1.64 -18.32
N GLY A 53 7.05 2.03 -17.12
CA GLY A 53 6.67 3.39 -16.78
C GLY A 53 7.81 4.28 -16.27
N LEU A 54 9.02 3.75 -16.14
CA LEU A 54 10.20 4.48 -15.66
C LEU A 54 11.29 4.54 -16.73
N PRO A 55 11.98 5.69 -16.88
CA PRO A 55 13.14 5.79 -17.76
C PRO A 55 14.32 4.95 -17.23
N PRO A 56 15.25 4.53 -18.11
CA PRO A 56 16.43 3.78 -17.70
C PRO A 56 17.20 4.48 -16.57
N GLY A 57 17.52 3.73 -15.52
CA GLY A 57 18.27 4.24 -14.35
C GLY A 57 17.44 5.05 -13.35
N ALA A 58 16.13 5.25 -13.56
CA ALA A 58 15.27 5.94 -12.60
C ALA A 58 14.54 5.00 -11.62
N ALA A 59 14.66 3.69 -11.80
CA ALA A 59 13.96 2.70 -10.99
C ALA A 59 14.48 2.68 -9.54
N PRO A 60 13.61 2.80 -8.52
CA PRO A 60 13.99 2.55 -7.13
C PRO A 60 14.30 1.08 -6.91
N ARG A 61 14.75 0.74 -5.70
CA ARG A 61 14.61 -0.63 -5.21
C ARG A 61 13.11 -0.96 -5.13
N LEU A 62 12.70 -2.07 -5.72
CA LEU A 62 11.31 -2.54 -5.69
C LEU A 62 11.25 -3.92 -5.03
N ALA A 63 10.55 -4.03 -3.90
CA ALA A 63 10.31 -5.28 -3.17
C ALA A 63 8.81 -5.62 -3.23
N LEU A 64 8.45 -6.60 -4.06
CA LEU A 64 7.07 -7.08 -4.21
C LEU A 64 6.86 -8.36 -3.39
N HIS A 65 5.86 -8.37 -2.53
CA HIS A 65 5.57 -9.44 -1.58
C HIS A 65 4.23 -10.11 -1.94
N ALA A 66 4.30 -11.39 -2.34
CA ALA A 66 3.14 -12.24 -2.62
C ALA A 66 2.47 -12.70 -1.32
N THR A 67 1.93 -11.75 -0.56
CA THR A 67 1.35 -12.01 0.75
C THR A 67 0.35 -10.92 1.13
N CYS A 68 -0.41 -11.17 2.18
CA CYS A 68 -1.37 -10.20 2.71
C CYS A 68 -0.63 -9.00 3.32
N HIS A 69 -1.16 -7.80 3.10
CA HIS A 69 -0.65 -6.58 3.73
C HIS A 69 -0.68 -6.59 5.26
N SER A 70 -1.36 -7.54 5.92
CA SER A 70 -1.25 -7.70 7.37
C SER A 70 0.17 -8.02 7.85
N ARG A 71 1.05 -8.46 6.94
CA ARG A 71 2.48 -8.70 7.22
C ARG A 71 3.37 -7.49 6.90
N LEU A 72 2.81 -6.30 6.66
CA LEU A 72 3.60 -5.16 6.18
C LEU A 72 4.74 -4.79 7.13
N GLN A 73 4.53 -4.81 8.45
CA GLN A 73 5.56 -4.42 9.42
C GLN A 73 6.69 -5.43 9.47
N GLU A 74 6.37 -6.73 9.39
CA GLU A 74 7.36 -7.80 9.35
C GLU A 74 8.33 -7.64 8.16
N LEU A 75 7.79 -7.22 7.00
CA LEU A 75 8.52 -7.22 5.73
C LEU A 75 9.12 -5.86 5.36
N ALA A 76 8.52 -4.76 5.82
CA ALA A 76 9.04 -3.40 5.62
C ALA A 76 9.93 -2.93 6.77
N GLY A 77 9.66 -3.37 8.00
CA GLY A 77 10.28 -2.84 9.22
C GLY A 77 9.52 -1.63 9.80
N SER A 78 9.88 -1.22 11.02
CA SER A 78 9.22 -0.11 11.74
C SER A 78 9.88 1.24 11.48
N ALA A 79 9.08 2.32 11.46
CA ALA A 79 9.51 3.72 11.32
C ALA A 79 10.41 3.99 10.10
N VAL A 80 10.17 3.28 9.00
CA VAL A 80 10.96 3.38 7.76
C VAL A 80 10.24 4.11 6.64
N ALA A 81 8.91 4.01 6.57
CA ALA A 81 8.17 4.48 5.41
C ALA A 81 7.75 5.94 5.59
N ARG A 82 7.99 6.76 4.56
CA ARG A 82 7.45 8.12 4.50
C ARG A 82 5.97 8.12 4.15
N VAL A 83 5.53 7.17 3.30
CA VAL A 83 4.13 7.00 2.88
C VAL A 83 3.76 5.53 2.92
N VAL A 84 2.58 5.21 3.44
CA VAL A 84 1.90 3.91 3.27
C VAL A 84 0.55 4.16 2.60
N ALA A 85 0.32 3.55 1.44
CA ALA A 85 -0.90 3.71 0.66
C ALA A 85 -1.72 2.42 0.65
N PHE A 86 -3.02 2.58 0.89
CA PHE A 86 -4.03 1.52 0.81
C PHE A 86 -5.12 1.92 -0.19
N ASN A 87 -5.46 0.99 -1.06
CA ASN A 87 -6.53 1.11 -2.04
C ASN A 87 -7.45 -0.12 -1.92
N LEU A 88 -8.41 -0.03 -1.00
CA LEU A 88 -9.19 -1.15 -0.50
C LEU A 88 -10.36 -1.47 -1.42
N GLY A 89 -10.44 -2.74 -1.80
CA GLY A 89 -11.50 -3.30 -2.62
C GLY A 89 -11.02 -4.51 -3.38
N TYR A 90 -11.23 -4.52 -4.70
CA TYR A 90 -10.88 -5.64 -5.57
C TYR A 90 -10.01 -5.19 -6.74
N LEU A 91 -9.26 -6.13 -7.32
CA LEU A 91 -8.44 -5.88 -8.49
C LEU A 91 -9.32 -5.50 -9.71
N PRO A 92 -9.19 -4.29 -10.28
CA PRO A 92 -10.03 -3.86 -11.40
C PRO A 92 -9.64 -4.57 -12.71
N GLY A 93 -10.63 -4.77 -13.59
CA GLY A 93 -10.45 -5.40 -14.89
C GLY A 93 -10.73 -6.90 -14.88
N ALA A 94 -9.80 -7.70 -15.40
CA ALA A 94 -9.93 -9.16 -15.53
C ALA A 94 -9.70 -9.94 -14.21
N GLY A 95 -9.53 -9.23 -13.09
CA GLY A 95 -9.39 -9.83 -11.77
C GLY A 95 -10.66 -10.56 -11.32
N ASP A 96 -10.48 -11.62 -10.53
CA ASP A 96 -11.59 -12.28 -9.85
C ASP A 96 -12.14 -11.36 -8.76
N LYS A 97 -13.33 -10.79 -8.99
CA LYS A 97 -13.99 -9.86 -8.05
C LYS A 97 -14.40 -10.50 -6.72
N ARG A 98 -14.22 -11.82 -6.56
CA ARG A 98 -14.37 -12.51 -5.27
C ARG A 98 -13.14 -12.34 -4.37
N ILE A 99 -11.99 -12.00 -4.96
CA ILE A 99 -10.78 -11.68 -4.22
C ILE A 99 -10.85 -10.19 -3.88
N VAL A 100 -11.16 -9.92 -2.62
CA VAL A 100 -11.36 -8.58 -2.08
C VAL A 100 -10.52 -8.40 -0.82
N THR A 101 -10.18 -7.17 -0.48
CA THR A 101 -9.72 -6.83 0.86
C THR A 101 -10.82 -7.12 1.89
N ALA A 102 -10.42 -7.50 3.09
CA ALA A 102 -11.33 -7.91 4.15
C ALA A 102 -11.05 -7.13 5.43
N ALA A 103 -12.12 -6.75 6.13
CA ALA A 103 -12.07 -5.89 7.32
C ALA A 103 -10.99 -6.32 8.34
N SER A 104 -10.92 -7.61 8.69
CA SER A 104 -9.96 -8.10 9.69
C SER A 104 -8.50 -7.96 9.26
N THR A 105 -8.17 -8.30 8.01
CA THR A 105 -6.80 -8.18 7.49
C THR A 105 -6.40 -6.75 7.24
N THR A 106 -7.37 -5.92 6.84
CA THR A 106 -7.18 -4.49 6.59
C THR A 106 -6.95 -3.73 7.89
N VAL A 107 -7.74 -3.98 8.93
CA VAL A 107 -7.51 -3.41 10.28
C VAL A 107 -6.10 -3.76 10.77
N ALA A 108 -5.72 -5.03 10.71
CA ALA A 108 -4.39 -5.47 11.12
C ALA A 108 -3.27 -4.79 10.33
N ALA A 109 -3.46 -4.55 9.03
CA ALA A 109 -2.48 -3.86 8.21
C ALA A 109 -2.41 -2.35 8.46
N VAL A 110 -3.54 -1.72 8.77
CA VAL A 110 -3.57 -0.30 9.16
C VAL A 110 -2.90 -0.11 10.52
N GLU A 111 -3.15 -1.01 11.49
CA GLU A 111 -2.42 -1.02 12.78
C GLU A 111 -0.93 -1.21 12.57
N ALA A 112 -0.54 -2.17 11.73
CA ALA A 112 0.86 -2.37 11.41
C ALA A 112 1.45 -1.15 10.67
N ALA A 113 0.67 -0.45 9.85
CA ALA A 113 1.13 0.76 9.16
C ALA A 113 1.44 1.90 10.12
N PHE A 114 0.77 1.98 11.28
CA PHE A 114 1.11 2.92 12.34
C PHE A 114 2.54 2.75 12.85
N GLU A 115 3.02 1.51 12.90
CA GLU A 115 4.39 1.18 13.30
C GLU A 115 5.40 1.35 12.17
N VAL A 116 4.98 1.16 10.92
CA VAL A 116 5.86 1.26 9.73
C VAL A 116 6.11 2.71 9.32
N VAL A 117 5.09 3.57 9.42
CA VAL A 117 5.23 4.96 9.02
C VAL A 117 6.15 5.71 10.00
N MET A 118 7.09 6.48 9.46
CA MET A 118 7.99 7.29 10.28
C MET A 118 7.30 8.56 10.79
N PRO A 119 7.80 9.20 11.86
CA PRO A 119 7.30 10.50 12.31
C PRO A 119 7.25 11.54 11.18
N GLY A 120 6.11 12.22 11.06
CA GLY A 120 5.82 13.16 9.98
C GLY A 120 5.59 12.51 8.61
N GLY A 121 5.43 11.19 8.55
CA GLY A 121 4.95 10.47 7.38
C GLY A 121 3.43 10.53 7.22
N LEU A 122 2.92 9.82 6.22
CA LEU A 122 1.51 9.83 5.86
C LEU A 122 1.01 8.42 5.58
N ILE A 123 -0.19 8.10 6.08
CA ILE A 123 -0.95 6.91 5.68
C ILE A 123 -2.16 7.39 4.90
N THR A 124 -2.37 6.85 3.70
CA THR A 124 -3.55 7.14 2.87
C THR A 124 -4.39 5.89 2.71
N ILE A 125 -5.69 5.98 2.99
CA ILE A 125 -6.60 4.84 2.87
C ILE A 125 -7.80 5.26 2.01
N LEU A 126 -7.96 4.59 0.87
CA LEU A 126 -9.12 4.73 0.00
C LEU A 126 -9.99 3.49 0.14
N CYS A 127 -11.26 3.66 0.51
CA CYS A 127 -12.22 2.57 0.69
C CYS A 127 -13.29 2.57 -0.41
N TYR A 128 -13.38 1.51 -1.22
CA TYR A 128 -14.49 1.32 -2.15
C TYR A 128 -15.65 0.56 -1.49
N VAL A 129 -16.69 1.25 -1.06
CA VAL A 129 -17.82 0.61 -0.33
C VAL A 129 -18.84 -0.13 -1.22
N GLY A 130 -18.74 0.00 -2.54
CA GLY A 130 -19.76 -0.47 -3.50
C GLY A 130 -19.78 -1.99 -3.79
N HIS A 131 -19.01 -2.80 -3.06
CA HIS A 131 -18.94 -4.25 -3.24
C HIS A 131 -19.29 -5.00 -1.94
N PRO A 132 -19.63 -6.30 -2.01
CA PRO A 132 -19.85 -7.12 -0.82
C PRO A 132 -18.66 -7.01 0.15
N GLY A 133 -18.94 -6.71 1.42
CA GLY A 133 -17.92 -6.51 2.47
C GLY A 133 -17.28 -5.12 2.52
N GLY A 134 -17.40 -4.29 1.47
CA GLY A 134 -16.73 -2.98 1.41
C GLY A 134 -17.24 -1.98 2.46
N GLN A 135 -18.53 -2.00 2.78
CA GLN A 135 -19.10 -1.15 3.84
C GLN A 135 -18.61 -1.55 5.24
N GLU A 136 -18.55 -2.86 5.52
CA GLU A 136 -18.03 -3.40 6.78
C GLU A 136 -16.55 -3.07 6.95
N GLU A 137 -15.75 -3.22 5.88
CA GLU A 137 -14.33 -2.84 5.87
C GLU A 137 -14.13 -1.34 6.13
N TYR A 138 -14.93 -0.48 5.50
CA TYR A 138 -14.89 0.96 5.74
C TYR A 138 -15.22 1.31 7.20
N GLU A 139 -16.26 0.71 7.78
CA GLU A 139 -16.67 0.97 9.17
C GLU A 139 -15.58 0.53 10.15
N ALA A 140 -14.98 -0.64 9.94
CA ALA A 140 -13.90 -1.14 10.77
C ALA A 140 -12.66 -0.23 10.74
N VAL A 141 -12.24 0.24 9.55
CA VAL A 141 -11.13 1.17 9.41
C VAL A 141 -11.46 2.53 10.03
N ARG A 142 -12.66 3.05 9.79
CA ARG A 142 -13.11 4.33 10.36
C ARG A 142 -13.06 4.28 11.88
N ASP A 143 -13.57 3.21 12.48
CA ASP A 143 -13.65 3.08 13.94
C ASP A 143 -12.25 2.96 14.55
N LEU A 144 -11.32 2.24 13.90
CA LEU A 144 -9.91 2.20 14.29
C LEU A 144 -9.27 3.60 14.27
N VAL A 145 -9.41 4.32 13.16
CA VAL A 145 -8.78 5.64 12.98
C VAL A 145 -9.41 6.70 13.90
N ALA A 146 -10.72 6.61 14.16
CA ALA A 146 -11.42 7.52 15.06
C ALA A 146 -10.99 7.37 16.53
N ALA A 147 -10.40 6.23 16.90
CA ALA A 147 -9.87 5.98 18.25
C ALA A 147 -8.44 6.52 18.46
N LEU A 148 -7.77 7.02 17.41
CA LEU A 148 -6.41 7.55 17.51
C LEU A 148 -6.36 8.86 18.31
N SER A 149 -5.28 9.04 19.08
CA SER A 149 -5.07 10.28 19.82
C SER A 149 -4.64 11.42 18.87
N PRO A 150 -5.37 12.55 18.84
CA PRO A 150 -4.98 13.72 18.05
C PRO A 150 -3.68 14.39 18.52
N SER A 151 -3.18 14.01 19.70
CA SER A 151 -1.88 14.51 20.20
C SER A 151 -0.70 13.84 19.51
N TYR A 152 -0.93 12.72 18.82
CA TYR A 152 0.10 11.90 18.21
C TYR A 152 -0.10 11.73 16.69
N TRP A 153 -1.36 11.71 16.22
CA TRP A 153 -1.77 11.64 14.81
C TRP A 153 -2.51 12.91 14.38
#